data_AF-A0A662PU33-F1
#
_entry.id   AF-A0A662PU33-F1
#
_cell.length_a   1.000
_cell.length_b   1.000
_cell.length_c   1.000
_cell.angle_alpha   90.00
_cell.angle_beta   90.00
_cell.angle_gamma   90.00
#
_symmetry.space_group_name_H-M   'P 1'
#
loop_
_entity.id
_entity.type
_entity.pdbx_description
1 polymer ?
#
loop_
_entity_poly.entity_id
_entity_poly.type
_entity_poly.pdbx_seq_one_letter_code
_entity_poly.pdbx_strand_id
1 'polypeptide(L)'
;MATNNPISVIYLQGGVMRIFVWNMLMQTHAETIVVFIYYAMGFIGLLLYVRAVSRPSDPRTTKYMLFFSFLLLLLASLGLYNGFVEKFITPT
;
A
#
# COMPACT_ATOMS: atom_id res chain seq x y z
N MET A 1 -0.22 -8.55 -34.47
CA MET A 1 0.08 -7.54 -33.43
C MET A 1 -1.24 -6.88 -33.06
N ALA A 2 -1.83 -7.26 -31.92
CA ALA A 2 -3.05 -6.64 -31.40
C ALA A 2 -2.65 -5.74 -30.23
N THR A 3 -3.12 -4.50 -30.27
CA THR A 3 -2.80 -3.43 -29.32
C THR A 3 -3.11 -3.85 -27.89
N ASN A 4 -2.07 -3.84 -27.06
CA ASN A 4 -2.12 -3.87 -25.60
C ASN A 4 -2.78 -2.58 -25.11
N ASN A 5 -4.06 -2.63 -24.73
CA ASN A 5 -4.61 -1.63 -23.82
C ASN A 5 -4.48 -2.18 -22.40
N PRO A 6 -3.45 -1.76 -21.64
CA PRO A 6 -3.28 -2.21 -20.26
C PRO A 6 -4.49 -1.71 -19.46
N ILE A 7 -5.25 -2.65 -18.90
CA ILE A 7 -6.39 -2.34 -18.04
C ILE A 7 -5.81 -1.74 -16.75
N SER A 8 -5.77 -0.41 -16.68
CA SER A 8 -5.27 0.34 -15.52
C SER A 8 -6.25 0.31 -14.36
N VAL A 9 -7.55 0.13 -14.62
CA VAL A 9 -8.63 0.09 -13.64
C VAL A 9 -9.70 -0.88 -14.15
N ILE A 10 -10.15 -1.81 -13.31
CA ILE A 10 -11.29 -2.66 -13.66
C ILE A 10 -12.57 -1.93 -13.24
N TYR A 11 -13.34 -1.48 -14.23
CA TYR A 11 -14.70 -1.01 -14.04
C TYR A 11 -15.62 -2.23 -14.04
N LEU A 12 -16.23 -2.54 -12.90
CA LEU A 12 -17.28 -3.55 -12.83
C LEU A 12 -18.57 -2.97 -13.44
N GLN A 13 -19.31 -3.82 -14.16
CA GLN A 13 -20.64 -3.52 -14.68
C GLN A 13 -21.58 -3.26 -13.48
N GLY A 14 -21.72 -2.00 -13.08
CA GLY A 14 -22.31 -1.59 -11.80
C GLY A 14 -21.77 -0.25 -11.25
N GLY A 15 -20.73 0.33 -11.87
CA GLY A 15 -20.27 1.70 -11.58
C GLY A 15 -19.27 1.81 -10.42
N VAL A 16 -18.82 0.68 -9.85
CA VAL A 16 -17.84 0.67 -8.76
C VAL A 16 -16.43 0.56 -9.34
N MET A 17 -15.58 1.54 -9.03
CA MET A 17 -14.17 1.58 -9.43
C MET A 17 -13.35 0.76 -8.44
N ARG A 18 -12.68 -0.31 -8.90
CA ARG A 18 -11.83 -1.16 -8.07
C ARG A 18 -10.39 -1.19 -8.59
N ILE A 19 -9.46 -1.07 -7.66
CA ILE A 19 -8.02 -1.06 -7.93
C ILE A 19 -7.48 -2.50 -7.91
N PHE A 20 -7.98 -3.34 -6.99
CA PHE A 20 -7.56 -4.72 -6.81
C PHE A 20 -8.44 -5.69 -7.60
N VAL A 21 -7.81 -6.63 -8.32
CA VAL A 21 -8.52 -7.64 -9.12
C VAL A 21 -8.87 -8.86 -8.27
N TRP A 22 -10.07 -9.37 -8.47
CA TRP A 22 -10.65 -10.59 -7.86
C TRP A 22 -9.83 -11.88 -7.98
N ASN A 23 -8.87 -11.91 -8.92
CA ASN A 23 -8.13 -13.11 -9.25
C ASN A 23 -6.71 -12.99 -8.68
N MET A 24 -6.31 -13.94 -7.83
CA MET A 24 -4.95 -13.99 -7.27
C MET A 24 -3.85 -14.17 -8.32
N LEU A 25 -4.17 -14.74 -9.49
CA LEU A 25 -3.24 -14.94 -10.60
C LEU A 25 -3.20 -13.75 -11.57
N MET A 26 -4.08 -12.76 -11.41
CA MET A 26 -4.04 -11.52 -12.18
C MET A 26 -3.59 -10.37 -11.28
N GLN A 27 -2.81 -9.48 -11.88
CA GLN A 27 -2.31 -8.29 -11.23
C GLN A 27 -2.33 -7.15 -12.26
N THR A 28 -3.01 -6.06 -11.93
CA THR A 28 -3.03 -4.87 -12.81
C THR A 28 -1.82 -3.99 -12.54
N HIS A 29 -1.51 -3.09 -13.49
CA HIS A 29 -0.47 -2.09 -13.28
C HIS A 29 -0.80 -1.18 -12.09
N ALA A 30 -2.06 -0.79 -11.90
CA ALA A 30 -2.47 0.01 -10.75
C ALA A 30 -2.35 -0.75 -9.43
N GLU A 31 -2.77 -2.01 -9.37
CA GLU A 31 -2.59 -2.86 -8.18
C GLU A 31 -1.11 -2.94 -7.79
N THR A 32 -0.23 -3.16 -8.76
CA THR A 32 1.22 -3.20 -8.54
C THR A 32 1.75 -1.88 -7.98
N ILE A 33 1.36 -0.74 -8.57
CA ILE A 33 1.82 0.58 -8.13
C ILE A 33 1.35 0.87 -6.71
N VAL A 34 0.08 0.60 -6.39
CA VAL A 34 -0.50 0.86 -5.08
C VAL A 34 0.15 -0.03 -4.01
N VAL A 35 0.31 -1.33 -4.28
CA VAL A 35 1.00 -2.26 -3.38
C VAL A 35 2.45 -1.84 -3.17
N PHE A 36 3.15 -1.42 -4.24
CA PHE A 36 4.52 -0.92 -4.16
C PHE A 36 4.63 0.31 -3.26
N ILE A 37 3.70 1.27 -3.38
CA ILE A 37 3.68 2.47 -2.52
C ILE A 37 3.49 2.08 -1.06
N TYR A 38 2.58 1.15 -0.74
CA TYR A 38 2.39 0.71 0.63
C TYR A 38 3.63 0.01 1.19
N TYR A 39 4.31 -0.83 0.40
CA TYR A 39 5.59 -1.42 0.81
C TYR A 39 6.68 -0.36 1.02
N ALA A 40 6.79 0.63 0.12
CA ALA A 40 7.74 1.73 0.26
C ALA A 40 7.47 2.57 1.53
N MET A 41 6.20 2.87 1.82
CA MET A 41 5.79 3.56 3.06
C MET A 41 6.18 2.75 4.29
N GLY A 42 5.92 1.44 4.31
CA GLY A 42 6.30 0.56 5.40
C GLY A 42 7.82 0.52 5.60
N PHE A 43 8.58 0.42 4.51
CA PHE A 43 10.05 0.43 4.53
C PHE A 43 10.61 1.76 5.06
N ILE A 44 10.09 2.89 4.60
CA ILE A 44 10.47 4.22 5.09
C ILE A 44 10.11 4.36 6.58
N GLY A 45 8.95 3.86 6.99
CA GLY A 45 8.52 3.80 8.39
C GLY A 45 9.52 3.03 9.26
N LEU A 46 9.97 1.85 8.83
CA LEU A 46 11.00 1.07 9.53
C LEU A 46 12.35 1.79 9.56
N LEU A 47 12.77 2.39 8.45
CA LEU A 47 14.02 3.17 8.42
C LEU A 47 13.99 4.35 9.41
N LEU A 48 12.86 5.04 9.51
CA LEU A 48 12.66 6.11 10.49
C LEU A 48 12.72 5.59 11.93
N TYR A 49 12.10 4.42 12.20
CA TYR A 49 12.18 3.76 13.50
C TYR A 49 13.63 3.45 13.89
N VAL A 50 14.35 2.75 13.00
CA VAL A 50 15.73 2.34 13.23
C VAL A 50 16.62 3.56 13.45
N ARG A 51 16.44 4.64 12.68
CA ARG A 51 17.19 5.88 12.88
C ARG A 51 16.88 6.54 14.23
N ALA A 52 15.61 6.61 14.61
CA ALA A 52 15.20 7.22 15.87
C ALA A 52 15.76 6.46 17.09
N VAL A 53 15.83 5.13 17.02
CA VAL A 53 16.36 4.28 18.10
C VAL A 53 17.90 4.24 18.11
N SER A 54 18.54 4.17 16.94
CA SER A 54 20.00 3.96 16.84
C SER A 54 20.80 5.25 17.03
N ARG A 55 20.25 6.40 16.62
CA ARG A 55 20.88 7.72 16.74
C ARG A 55 19.84 8.71 17.24
N PRO A 56 19.43 8.60 18.51
CA PRO A 56 18.50 9.56 19.11
C PRO A 56 19.11 10.95 18.98
N SER A 57 18.46 11.77 18.16
CA SER A 57 18.76 13.20 18.04
C SER A 57 18.07 13.92 19.20
N ASP A 58 17.95 15.24 19.13
CA ASP A 58 17.18 16.02 20.11
C ASP A 58 15.85 15.33 20.49
N PRO A 59 15.47 15.32 21.78
CA PRO A 59 14.31 14.55 22.27
C PRO A 59 13.01 14.84 21.51
N ARG A 60 12.85 16.08 21.02
CA ARG A 60 11.70 16.50 20.21
C ARG A 60 11.70 15.80 18.84
N THR A 61 12.84 15.83 18.14
CA THR A 61 13.01 15.20 16.83
C THR A 61 12.80 13.70 16.90
N THR A 62 13.38 13.04 17.89
CA THR A 62 13.21 11.59 18.11
C THR A 62 11.74 11.23 18.33
N LYS A 63 10.99 12.03 19.11
CA LYS A 63 9.54 11.83 19.32
C LYS A 63 8.76 11.92 18.01
N TYR A 64 9.04 12.92 17.17
CA TYR A 64 8.37 13.05 15.87
C TYR A 64 8.73 11.90 14.93
N MET A 65 9.99 11.46 14.88
CA MET A 65 10.41 10.34 14.05
C MET A 65 9.72 9.03 14.44
N LEU A 66 9.58 8.75 15.74
CA LEU A 66 8.85 7.58 16.22
C LEU A 66 7.36 7.65 15.90
N PHE A 67 6.73 8.82 16.10
CA PHE A 67 5.32 9.02 15.77
C PHE A 67 5.06 8.83 14.27
N PHE A 68 5.87 9.43 13.40
CA PHE A 68 5.74 9.29 11.96
C PHE A 68 6.07 7.89 11.46
N SER A 69 7.06 7.23 12.07
CA SER A 69 7.36 5.83 11.79
C SER A 69 6.15 4.94 12.09
N PHE A 70 5.55 5.09 13.27
CA PHE A 70 4.35 4.36 13.64
C PHE A 70 3.19 4.64 12.68
N LEU A 71 2.96 5.91 12.35
CA LEU A 71 1.89 6.32 11.44
C LEU A 71 2.07 5.70 10.04
N LEU A 72 3.29 5.75 9.49
CA LEU A 72 3.60 5.15 8.19
C LEU A 72 3.39 3.64 8.18
N LEU A 73 3.82 2.94 9.24
CA LEU A 73 3.60 1.50 9.39
C LEU A 73 2.13 1.16 9.50
N LEU A 74 1.36 1.95 10.25
CA LEU A 74 -0.07 1.78 10.40
C LEU A 74 -0.79 1.94 9.05
N LEU A 75 -0.50 3.02 8.31
CA LEU A 75 -1.09 3.26 6.99
C LEU A 75 -0.71 2.18 5.97
N ALA A 76 0.56 1.75 5.95
CA ALA A 76 1.01 0.67 5.08
C ALA A 76 0.29 -0.65 5.40
N SER A 77 0.13 -0.97 6.69
CA SER A 77 -0.55 -2.19 7.13
C SER A 77 -2.03 -2.17 6.79
N LEU A 78 -2.72 -1.04 7.03
CA LEU A 78 -4.13 -0.88 6.66
C LEU A 78 -4.35 -0.93 5.15
N GLY A 79 -3.47 -0.31 4.37
CA GLY A 79 -3.53 -0.33 2.90
C GLY A 79 -3.36 -1.73 2.31
N LEU A 80 -2.35 -2.47 2.79
CA LEU A 80 -2.12 -3.86 2.39
C LEU A 80 -3.26 -4.79 2.86
N TYR A 81 -3.77 -4.59 4.08
CA TYR A 81 -4.89 -5.37 4.60
C TYR A 81 -6.16 -5.13 3.78
N ASN A 82 -6.48 -3.87 3.46
CA ASN A 82 -7.64 -3.56 2.63
C ASN A 82 -7.49 -4.13 1.22
N GLY A 83 -6.32 -3.99 0.60
CA GLY A 83 -6.04 -4.59 -0.71
C GLY A 83 -6.14 -6.12 -0.71
N PHE A 84 -5.68 -6.76 0.36
CA PHE A 84 -5.86 -8.20 0.57
C PHE A 84 -7.35 -8.54 0.66
N VAL A 85 -8.10 -7.89 1.55
CA VAL A 85 -9.54 -8.12 1.74
C VAL A 85 -10.33 -7.92 0.45
N GLU A 86 -10.04 -6.86 -0.32
CA GLU A 86 -10.68 -6.61 -1.62
C GLU A 86 -10.46 -7.75 -2.63
N LYS A 87 -9.37 -8.50 -2.48
CA LYS A 87 -9.05 -9.69 -3.29
C LYS A 87 -9.85 -10.94 -2.88
N PHE A 88 -10.40 -11.00 -1.66
CA PHE A 88 -11.11 -12.18 -1.13
C PHE A 88 -12.65 -12.07 -1.10
N ILE A 89 -13.24 -10.87 -0.96
CA ILE A 89 -14.71 -10.68 -0.81
C ILE A 89 -15.49 -10.76 -2.14
N THR A 90 -15.54 -11.91 -2.82
CA THR A 90 -16.12 -12.00 -4.20
C THR A 90 -17.50 -11.36 -4.25
N PRO A 91 -17.82 -10.46 -5.21
CA PRO A 91 -19.16 -9.92 -5.31
C PRO A 91 -20.02 -11.09 -5.77
N THR A 92 -20.80 -11.64 -4.84
CA THR A 92 -21.86 -12.60 -5.15
C THR A 92 -22.88 -11.96 -6.07
#